data_AF-A0A1R1SPV0-F1
#
_entry.id   AF-A0A1R1SPV0-F1
#
_cell.length_a   1.000
_cell.length_b   1.000
_cell.length_c   1.000
_cell.angle_alpha   90.00
_cell.angle_beta   90.00
_cell.angle_gamma   90.00
#
_symmetry.space_group_name_H-M   'P 1'
#
loop_
_entity.id
_entity.type
_entity.pdbx_description
1 polymer ?
#
loop_
_entity_poly.entity_id
_entity_poly.type
_entity_poly.pdbx_seq_one_letter_code
_entity_poly.pdbx_strand_id
1 'polypeptide(L)' 'MARTGVDVDGELLPEAAEIFGTTTKVATVNAALEDAIKRRKRASFLSWLAEGGLPDLTGPVGTPADPHQAV' A
#
# COMPACT_ATOMS: atom_id res chain seq x y z
N MET A 1 -18.93 9.10 -10.65
CA MET A 1 -19.12 8.86 -9.20
C MET A 1 -20.60 8.83 -8.88
N ALA A 2 -21.02 7.97 -7.96
CA ALA A 2 -22.37 8.03 -7.39
C ALA A 2 -22.39 9.03 -6.23
N ARG A 3 -23.48 9.79 -6.08
CA ARG A 3 -23.68 10.63 -4.89
C ARG A 3 -24.20 9.77 -3.75
N THR A 4 -23.48 9.78 -2.64
CA THR A 4 -23.88 9.11 -1.40
C THR A 4 -23.87 10.15 -0.29
N GLY A 5 -25.00 10.29 0.42
CA GLY A 5 -25.05 11.08 1.66
C GLY A 5 -24.49 10.24 2.80
N VAL A 6 -23.39 10.67 3.39
CA VAL A 6 -22.78 10.04 4.56
C VAL A 6 -22.43 11.12 5.57
N ASP A 7 -22.63 10.80 6.84
CA ASP A 7 -22.14 11.65 7.93
C ASP A 7 -20.65 11.41 8.12
N VAL A 8 -19.90 12.50 8.21
CA VAL A 8 -18.44 12.49 8.37
C VAL A 8 -18.10 13.35 9.57
N ASP A 9 -17.19 12.86 10.41
CA ASP A 9 -16.69 13.63 11.54
C ASP A 9 -16.03 14.92 11.04
N GLY A 10 -16.59 16.06 11.46
CA GLY A 10 -16.16 17.39 11.05
C GLY A 10 -14.79 17.78 11.61
N GLU A 11 -14.35 17.16 12.70
CA GLU A 11 -13.07 17.45 13.35
C GLU A 11 -11.92 16.63 12.74
N LEU A 12 -12.20 15.42 12.24
CA LEU A 12 -11.20 14.58 11.57
C LEU A 12 -10.95 15.00 10.12
N LEU A 13 -11.93 15.65 9.50
CA LEU A 13 -11.87 15.98 8.08
C LEU A 13 -10.76 17.00 7.72
N PRO A 14 -10.52 18.07 8.51
CA PRO A 14 -9.41 18.99 8.28
C PRO A 14 -8.05 18.30 8.40
N GLU A 15 -7.85 17.47 9.44
CA GLU A 15 -6.59 16.75 9.63
C GLU A 15 -6.32 15.78 8.47
N ALA A 16 -7.33 15.03 8.03
CA ALA A 16 -7.22 14.19 6.84
C ALA A 16 -6.93 15.02 5.58
N ALA A 17 -7.52 16.21 5.45
CA ALA A 17 -7.30 17.07 4.30
C ALA A 17 -5.86 17.57 4.23
N GLU A 18 -5.26 17.91 5.38
CA GLU A 18 -3.84 18.26 5.49
C GLU A 18 -2.93 17.08 5.15
N ILE A 19 -3.18 15.90 5.72
CA ILE A 19 -2.40 14.67 5.47
C ILE A 19 -2.41 14.32 3.98
N PHE A 20 -3.58 14.42 3.32
CA PHE A 20 -3.73 14.07 1.91
C PHE A 20 -3.45 15.25 0.95
N GLY A 21 -3.17 16.45 1.45
CA GLY A 21 -2.94 17.64 0.62
C GLY A 21 -4.16 18.02 -0.24
N THR A 22 -5.37 17.85 0.28
CA THR A 22 -6.63 18.08 -0.45
C THR A 22 -7.35 19.33 0.05
N THR A 23 -8.10 19.98 -0.85
CA THR A 23 -8.80 21.25 -0.55
C THR A 23 -10.32 21.11 -0.50
N THR A 24 -10.87 19.93 -0.82
CA THR A 24 -12.32 19.70 -0.84
C THR A 24 -12.65 18.44 -0.07
N LYS A 25 -13.78 18.47 0.68
CA LYS A 25 -14.28 17.32 1.45
C LYS A 25 -14.37 16.04 0.62
N VAL A 26 -14.86 16.15 -0.62
CA VAL A 26 -14.99 15.02 -1.55
C VAL A 26 -13.62 14.46 -1.93
N ALA A 27 -12.64 15.32 -2.22
CA ALA A 27 -11.28 14.86 -2.51
C ALA A 27 -10.66 14.16 -1.30
N THR A 28 -10.83 14.71 -0.10
CA THR A 28 -10.33 14.11 1.15
C THR A 28 -10.93 12.73 1.40
N VAL A 29 -12.26 12.60 1.30
CA VAL A 29 -12.95 11.30 1.50
C VAL A 29 -12.50 10.28 0.45
N ASN A 30 -12.40 10.68 -0.82
CA ASN A 30 -11.95 9.76 -1.86
C ASN A 30 -10.48 9.33 -1.67
N ALA A 31 -9.60 10.25 -1.27
CA ALA A 31 -8.21 9.95 -0.95
C ALA A 31 -8.09 8.98 0.23
N ALA A 32 -8.88 9.19 1.28
CA ALA A 32 -8.93 8.29 2.44
C ALA A 32 -9.39 6.87 2.06
N LEU A 33 -10.43 6.76 1.22
CA LEU A 33 -10.91 5.47 0.71
C LEU A 33 -9.84 4.78 -0.14
N GLU A 34 -9.16 5.53 -1.01
CA GLU A 34 -8.09 4.99 -1.84
C GLU A 34 -6.90 4.50 -1.01
N ASP A 35 -6.48 5.26 0.01
CA ASP A 35 -5.41 4.82 0.92
C ASP A 35 -5.80 3.55 1.67
N ALA A 36 -7.02 3.48 2.22
CA ALA A 36 -7.50 2.30 2.93
C ALA A 36 -7.48 1.04 2.03
N ILE A 37 -7.94 1.17 0.78
CA ILE A 37 -7.90 0.07 -0.20
C ILE A 37 -6.46 -0.32 -0.51
N LYS A 38 -5.59 0.65 -0.82
CA LYS A 38 -4.18 0.39 -1.13
C LYS A 38 -3.47 -0.28 0.04
N ARG A 39 -3.70 0.20 1.26
CA ARG A 39 -3.16 -0.37 2.50
C ARG A 39 -3.58 -1.83 2.66
N ARG A 40 -4.86 -2.15 2.45
CA ARG A 40 -5.35 -3.53 2.56
C ARG A 40 -4.77 -4.44 1.46
N LYS A 41 -4.65 -3.93 0.23
CA LYS A 41 -4.01 -4.66 -0.88
C LYS A 41 -2.53 -4.94 -0.61
N ARG A 42 -1.77 -3.94 -0.13
CA ARG A 42 -0.37 -4.12 0.29
C ARG A 42 -0.25 -5.21 1.37
N ALA A 43 -1.08 -5.15 2.41
CA ALA A 43 -1.08 -6.16 3.46
C ALA A 43 -1.40 -7.57 2.92
N SER A 44 -2.41 -7.70 2.05
CA SER A 44 -2.75 -8.98 1.42
C SER A 44 -1.63 -9.52 0.54
N PHE A 45 -1.00 -8.65 -0.24
CA PHE A 45 0.11 -9.02 -1.11
C PHE A 45 1.31 -9.50 -0.30
N LEU A 46 1.66 -8.82 0.79
CA LEU A 46 2.74 -9.24 1.68
C LEU A 46 2.45 -10.58 2.37
N SER A 47 1.20 -10.84 2.79
CA SER A 47 0.80 -12.16 3.32
C SER A 47 1.00 -13.26 2.27
N TRP A 48 0.51 -13.03 1.06
CA TRP A 48 0.66 -13.95 -0.05
C TRP A 48 2.13 -14.21 -0.41
N LEU A 49 2.99 -13.17 -0.36
CA LEU A 49 4.44 -13.34 -0.52
C LEU A 49 5.05 -14.21 0.57
N ALA A 50 4.68 -14.00 1.83
CA ALA A 50 5.17 -14.78 2.96
C ALA A 50 4.74 -16.26 2.88
N GLU A 51 3.59 -16.53 2.25
CA GLU A 51 3.07 -17.87 1.99
C GLU A 51 3.72 -18.55 0.76
N GLY A 52 4.71 -17.92 0.13
CA GLY A 52 5.42 -18.49 -1.02
C GLY A 52 4.77 -18.19 -2.37
N GLY A 53 4.02 -17.08 -2.47
CA GLY A 53 3.31 -16.68 -3.68
C GLY A 53 4.15 -16.47 -4.96
N LEU A 54 5.48 -16.47 -4.87
CA LEU A 54 6.39 -16.32 -6.02
C LEU A 54 7.19 -17.60 -6.30
N PRO A 55 6.53 -18.75 -6.60
CA PRO A 55 7.21 -20.04 -6.71
C PRO A 55 8.32 -20.05 -7.78
N ASP A 56 8.13 -19.31 -8.88
CA ASP A 56 9.10 -19.25 -9.98
C ASP A 56 10.21 -18.20 -9.77
N LEU A 57 10.13 -17.39 -8.71
CA LEU A 57 11.14 -16.38 -8.37
C LEU A 57 11.87 -16.67 -7.06
N THR A 58 11.56 -17.78 -6.37
CA THR A 58 12.20 -18.18 -5.09
C THR A 58 13.21 -19.32 -5.26
N GLY A 59 13.84 -19.43 -6.43
CA GLY A 59 14.93 -20.39 -6.67
C GLY A 59 16.16 -20.14 -5.79
N PRO A 60 17.10 -21.10 -5.72
CA PRO A 60 18.33 -20.93 -4.94
C PRO A 60 19.08 -19.67 -5.40
N VAL A 61 19.36 -18.76 -4.47
CA VAL A 61 20.29 -17.67 -4.72
C VAL A 61 21.66 -18.31 -4.92
N GLY A 62 22.21 -18.22 -6.12
CA GLY A 62 23.57 -18.69 -6.38
C GLY A 62 24.50 -17.96 -5.41
N THR A 63 25.21 -18.70 -4.56
CA THR A 63 26.27 -18.12 -3.73
C THR A 63 27.18 -17.33 -4.68
N PRO A 64 27.37 -16.01 -4.49
CA PRO A 64 28.32 -15.29 -5.31
C PRO A 64 29.66 -16.00 -5.12
N ALA A 65 30.20 -16.56 -6.22
CA ALA A 65 31.53 -17.13 -6.21
C ALA A 65 32.47 -16.04 -5.69
N ASP A 66 33.18 -16.33 -4.60
CA ASP A 66 34.15 -15.42 -4.01
C ASP A 66 35.17 -15.05 -5.12
N PRO A 67 35.22 -13.78 -5.55
CA PRO A 67 36.10 -13.36 -6.63
C PRO A 67 37.60 -13.50 -6.27
N HIS A 68 37.92 -13.88 -5.03
CA HIS A 68 39.29 -14.10 -4.56
C HIS A 68 39.77 -15.55 -4.60
N GLN A 69 38.98 -16.51 -5.09
CA GLN A 69 39.42 -17.90 -5.23
C GLN A 69 39.98 -18.18 -6.64
N ALA A 70 41.12 -17.57 -6.97
CA ALA A 70 41.98 -18.02 -8.06
C ALA A 70 43.42 -18.09 -7.54
N VAL A 71 43.93 -19.33 -7.41
CA VAL A 71 45.35 -19.68 -7.22
C VAL A 71 45.86 -20.21 -8.56
#